data_AF-A0A318V978-F1
#
_entry.id   AF-A0A318V978-F1
#
_cell.length_a   1.000
_cell.length_b   1.000
_cell.length_c   1.000
_cell.angle_alpha   90.00
_cell.angle_beta   90.00
_cell.angle_gamma   90.00
#
_symmetry.space_group_name_H-M   'P 1'
#
loop_
_entity.id
_entity.type
_entity.pdbx_description
1 polymer ?
#
loop_
_entity_poly.entity_id
_entity_poly.type
_entity_poly.pdbx_seq_one_letter_code
_entity_poly.pdbx_strand_id
1 'polypeptide(L)'
;MGSNSLALGNMSEGLIRQRRNLISVSGVLIFLKFAGVEISKLSFLGLDFDELKNPSAFYLLIWVAYFYFALRYYQYFWQEGRSKLTSYYISGVGHLTIDKVWTNAKKNKINGEFRTYEPNTLEELEGNDWKYEATYRKADGTETVVGKVLEKKERVKCRVNTIINLTFHTSAVTDYLLPFLFAIGALSYCFTGSTSSLHWAFKASFF
;
A
#
# COMPACT_ATOMS: atom_id res chain seq x y z
N MET A 1 -20.21 -0.84 26.18
CA MET A 1 -19.05 -0.11 25.64
C MET A 1 -18.22 -1.09 24.83
N GLY A 2 -18.07 -1.04 23.53
CA GLY A 2 -18.47 -0.13 22.46
C GLY A 2 -17.74 -0.71 21.24
N SER A 3 -18.49 -1.05 20.20
CA SER A 3 -18.08 -1.74 18.99
C SER A 3 -16.88 -1.10 18.27
N ASN A 4 -15.66 -1.57 18.55
CA ASN A 4 -14.45 -1.19 17.80
C ASN A 4 -13.89 -2.33 16.94
N SER A 5 -14.61 -3.44 16.80
CA SER A 5 -14.11 -4.64 16.12
C SER A 5 -14.34 -4.70 14.59
N LEU A 6 -14.95 -3.72 13.92
CA LEU A 6 -15.43 -3.94 12.53
C LEU A 6 -15.31 -2.79 11.52
N ALA A 7 -14.46 -1.78 11.75
CA ALA A 7 -14.25 -0.69 10.77
C ALA A 7 -12.89 -0.74 10.05
N LEU A 8 -11.99 -1.66 10.39
CA LEU A 8 -10.62 -1.70 9.87
C LEU A 8 -10.47 -2.41 8.51
N GLY A 9 -11.44 -3.22 8.09
CA GLY A 9 -11.26 -4.14 6.95
C GLY A 9 -11.74 -3.65 5.59
N ASN A 10 -12.70 -2.73 5.51
CA ASN A 10 -13.33 -2.41 4.23
C ASN A 10 -12.74 -1.15 3.59
N MET A 11 -12.00 -1.36 2.51
CA MET A 11 -11.68 -0.31 1.54
C MET A 11 -12.97 0.35 1.07
N SER A 12 -12.99 1.68 0.90
CA SER A 12 -14.19 2.34 0.39
C SER A 12 -14.51 1.81 -1.00
N GLU A 13 -15.79 1.67 -1.30
CA GLU A 13 -16.25 1.21 -2.60
C GLU A 13 -15.72 2.12 -3.73
N GLY A 14 -15.55 3.41 -3.44
CA GLY A 14 -14.93 4.39 -4.32
C GLY A 14 -13.49 4.01 -4.71
N LEU A 15 -12.65 3.67 -3.73
CA LEU A 15 -11.25 3.32 -3.99
C LEU A 15 -11.13 1.99 -4.76
N ILE A 16 -11.96 0.99 -4.44
CA ILE A 16 -12.01 -0.28 -5.20
C ILE A 16 -12.36 -0.02 -6.67
N ARG A 17 -13.32 0.88 -6.92
CA ARG A 17 -13.73 1.24 -8.28
C ARG A 17 -12.61 1.92 -9.06
N GLN A 18 -11.95 2.91 -8.45
CA GLN A 18 -10.84 3.60 -9.10
C GLN A 18 -9.64 2.69 -9.35
N ARG A 19 -9.36 1.76 -8.43
CA ARG A 19 -8.34 0.73 -8.60
C ARG A 19 -8.59 -0.09 -9.87
N ARG A 20 -9.81 -0.64 -10.02
CA ARG A 20 -10.17 -1.45 -11.19
C ARG A 20 -10.05 -0.64 -12.47
N ASN A 21 -10.55 0.59 -12.48
CA ASN A 21 -10.48 1.47 -13.65
C ASN A 21 -9.03 1.74 -14.07
N LEU A 22 -8.15 2.04 -13.12
CA LEU A 22 -6.73 2.30 -13.39
C LEU A 22 -6.01 1.06 -13.92
N ILE A 23 -6.24 -0.12 -13.33
CA ILE A 23 -5.67 -1.38 -13.80
C ILE A 23 -6.17 -1.71 -15.21
N SER A 24 -7.48 -1.57 -15.46
CA SER A 24 -8.07 -1.84 -16.77
C SER A 24 -7.48 -0.94 -17.86
N VAL A 25 -7.43 0.38 -17.65
CA VAL A 25 -6.88 1.31 -18.66
C VAL A 25 -5.38 1.11 -18.87
N SER A 26 -4.64 0.78 -17.81
CA SER A 26 -3.21 0.43 -17.91
C SER A 26 -3.01 -0.86 -18.70
N GLY A 27 -3.87 -1.87 -18.48
CA GLY A 27 -3.85 -3.13 -19.22
C GLY A 27 -4.16 -2.93 -20.71
N VAL A 28 -5.14 -2.09 -21.03
CA VAL A 28 -5.44 -1.70 -22.43
C VAL A 28 -4.23 -1.04 -23.09
N LEU A 29 -3.54 -0.11 -22.40
CA LEU A 29 -2.33 0.52 -22.94
C LEU A 29 -1.22 -0.49 -23.23
N ILE A 30 -0.93 -1.38 -22.27
CA ILE A 30 0.08 -2.43 -22.45
C ILE A 30 -0.31 -3.33 -23.63
N PHE A 31 -1.57 -3.76 -23.69
CA PHE A 31 -2.08 -4.62 -24.75
C PHE A 31 -1.96 -3.98 -26.13
N LEU A 32 -2.39 -2.72 -26.28
CA LEU A 32 -2.30 -1.99 -27.55
C LEU A 32 -0.86 -1.89 -28.05
N LYS A 33 0.08 -1.58 -27.14
CA LYS A 33 1.49 -1.54 -27.50
C LYS A 33 2.04 -2.92 -27.85
N PHE A 34 1.72 -3.93 -27.04
CA PHE A 34 2.22 -5.29 -27.22
C PHE A 34 1.72 -5.91 -28.53
N ALA A 35 0.45 -5.70 -28.86
CA ALA A 35 -0.15 -6.24 -30.07
C ALA A 35 0.24 -5.45 -31.34
N GLY A 36 0.94 -4.32 -31.22
CA GLY A 36 1.35 -3.51 -32.37
C GLY A 36 0.16 -3.09 -33.24
N VAL A 37 -0.99 -2.83 -32.63
CA VAL A 37 -2.27 -2.70 -33.35
C VAL A 37 -2.25 -1.46 -34.23
N GLU A 38 -2.10 -1.63 -35.54
CA GLU A 38 -2.45 -0.60 -36.51
C GLU A 38 -3.97 -0.58 -36.63
N ILE A 39 -4.62 0.39 -35.97
CA ILE A 39 -6.08 0.52 -35.94
C ILE A 39 -6.56 0.96 -37.33
N SER A 40 -6.76 -0.02 -38.21
CA SER A 40 -7.26 0.17 -39.57
C SER A 40 -8.79 0.07 -39.63
N LYS A 41 -9.39 -0.77 -38.78
CA LYS A 41 -10.84 -0.88 -38.59
C LYS A 41 -11.16 -1.05 -37.11
N LEU A 42 -12.20 -0.36 -36.63
CA LEU A 42 -12.66 -0.48 -35.25
C LEU A 42 -14.12 -0.92 -35.26
N SER A 43 -14.39 -2.09 -34.68
CA SER A 43 -15.75 -2.57 -34.43
C SER A 43 -16.08 -2.33 -32.97
N PHE A 44 -17.03 -1.44 -32.69
CA PHE A 44 -17.47 -1.16 -31.32
C PHE A 44 -18.98 -1.28 -31.22
N LEU A 45 -19.47 -2.18 -30.35
CA LEU A 45 -20.90 -2.44 -30.15
C LEU A 45 -21.66 -2.76 -31.46
N GLY A 46 -21.03 -3.49 -32.39
CA GLY A 46 -21.62 -3.85 -33.68
C GLY A 46 -21.65 -2.71 -34.70
N LEU A 47 -21.04 -1.56 -34.39
CA LEU A 47 -20.75 -0.51 -35.36
C LEU A 47 -19.33 -0.74 -35.90
N ASP A 48 -19.27 -1.07 -37.18
CA ASP A 48 -18.02 -1.18 -37.92
C ASP A 48 -17.65 0.19 -38.52
N PHE A 49 -16.59 0.79 -38.00
CA PHE A 49 -16.01 2.01 -38.55
C PHE A 49 -14.94 1.59 -39.57
N ASP A 50 -15.33 1.54 -40.84
CA ASP A 50 -14.48 1.08 -41.95
C ASP A 50 -13.31 2.02 -42.28
N GLU A 51 -13.41 3.32 -41.94
CA GLU A 51 -12.35 4.31 -42.17
C GLU A 51 -12.20 5.27 -40.98
N LEU A 52 -11.26 4.99 -40.09
CA LEU A 52 -10.85 5.96 -39.08
C LEU A 52 -9.97 7.03 -39.72
N LYS A 53 -10.54 8.20 -40.01
CA LYS A 53 -9.81 9.35 -40.59
C LYS A 53 -8.60 9.80 -39.74
N ASN A 54 -8.63 9.59 -38.42
CA ASN A 54 -7.54 9.96 -37.53
C ASN A 54 -7.38 8.94 -36.38
N PRO A 55 -6.59 7.86 -36.57
CA PRO A 55 -6.31 6.89 -35.53
C PRO A 55 -5.60 7.49 -34.31
N SER A 56 -4.85 8.59 -34.49
CA SER A 56 -4.14 9.29 -33.41
C SER A 56 -5.09 9.84 -32.34
N ALA A 57 -6.31 10.24 -32.73
CA ALA A 57 -7.31 10.72 -31.79
C ALA A 57 -7.72 9.65 -30.76
N PHE A 58 -7.76 8.36 -31.16
CA PHE A 58 -8.05 7.26 -30.24
C PHE A 58 -6.94 7.05 -29.23
N TYR A 59 -5.69 7.08 -29.68
CA TYR A 59 -4.53 6.99 -28.78
C TYR A 59 -4.52 8.13 -27.77
N LEU A 60 -4.80 9.36 -28.22
CA LEU A 60 -4.91 10.52 -27.34
C LEU A 60 -6.04 10.34 -26.32
N LEU A 61 -7.22 9.87 -26.74
CA LEU A 61 -8.35 9.60 -25.84
C LEU A 61 -7.99 8.59 -24.76
N ILE A 62 -7.29 7.50 -25.12
CA ILE A 62 -6.85 6.48 -24.16
C ILE A 62 -5.84 7.07 -23.17
N TRP A 63 -4.88 7.87 -23.64
CA TRP A 63 -3.93 8.56 -22.76
C TRP A 63 -4.63 9.53 -21.80
N VAL A 64 -5.59 10.33 -22.30
CA VAL A 64 -6.39 11.23 -21.47
C VAL A 64 -7.17 10.44 -20.42
N ALA A 65 -7.81 9.33 -20.80
CA ALA A 65 -8.51 8.45 -19.87
C ALA A 65 -7.56 7.84 -18.83
N TYR A 66 -6.38 7.40 -19.24
CA TYR A 66 -5.34 6.88 -18.35
C TYR A 66 -4.92 7.93 -17.31
N PHE A 67 -4.56 9.14 -17.74
CA PHE A 67 -4.15 10.21 -16.82
C PHE A 67 -5.29 10.63 -15.89
N TYR A 68 -6.52 10.70 -16.41
CA TYR A 68 -7.70 10.96 -15.61
C TYR A 68 -7.88 9.94 -14.48
N PHE A 69 -7.84 8.63 -14.80
CA PHE A 69 -7.97 7.58 -13.78
C PHE A 69 -6.77 7.51 -12.83
N ALA A 70 -5.56 7.76 -13.32
CA ALA A 70 -4.36 7.83 -12.48
C ALA A 70 -4.46 8.97 -11.46
N LEU A 71 -4.85 10.17 -11.92
CA LEU A 71 -5.07 11.33 -11.05
C LEU A 71 -6.19 11.08 -10.05
N ARG A 72 -7.32 10.51 -10.52
CA ARG A 72 -8.47 10.22 -9.66
C ARG A 72 -8.09 9.21 -8.57
N TYR A 73 -7.39 8.14 -8.94
CA TYR A 73 -6.89 7.15 -7.97
C TYR A 73 -5.93 7.79 -6.96
N TYR A 74 -5.02 8.65 -7.42
CA TYR A 74 -4.11 9.41 -6.55
C TYR A 74 -4.86 10.25 -5.52
N GLN A 75 -5.92 10.96 -5.92
CA GLN A 75 -6.76 11.75 -4.99
C GLN A 75 -7.38 10.88 -3.89
N TYR A 76 -7.98 9.73 -4.25
CA TYR A 76 -8.57 8.81 -3.28
C TYR A 76 -7.52 8.17 -2.36
N PHE A 77 -6.37 7.79 -2.91
CA PHE A 77 -5.27 7.26 -2.13
C PHE A 77 -4.76 8.26 -1.09
N TRP A 78 -4.67 9.54 -1.47
CA TRP A 78 -4.27 10.59 -0.54
C TRP A 78 -5.29 10.83 0.59
N GLN A 79 -6.58 10.81 0.26
CA GLN A 79 -7.65 11.05 1.23
C GLN A 79 -7.84 9.89 2.22
N GLU A 80 -7.85 8.64 1.73
CA GLU A 80 -8.19 7.48 2.56
C GLU A 80 -7.05 6.46 2.68
N GLY A 81 -6.34 6.21 1.58
CA GLY A 81 -5.31 5.18 1.50
C GLY A 81 -4.14 5.42 2.45
N ARG A 82 -3.68 6.67 2.57
CA ARG A 82 -2.54 7.04 3.43
C ARG A 82 -2.82 6.79 4.91
N SER A 83 -4.00 7.19 5.40
CA SER A 83 -4.37 7.01 6.81
C SER A 83 -4.47 5.52 7.16
N LYS A 84 -5.15 4.74 6.30
CA LYS A 84 -5.27 3.28 6.48
C LYS A 84 -3.93 2.57 6.39
N LEU A 85 -3.07 2.91 5.42
CA LEU A 85 -1.75 2.29 5.31
C LEU A 85 -0.88 2.58 6.54
N THR A 86 -0.95 3.81 7.04
CA THR A 86 -0.26 4.21 8.29
C THR A 86 -0.79 3.44 9.48
N SER A 87 -2.11 3.27 9.63
CA SER A 87 -2.68 2.52 10.76
C SER A 87 -2.31 1.04 10.71
N TYR A 88 -2.28 0.42 9.52
CA TYR A 88 -1.78 -0.94 9.32
C TYR A 88 -0.30 -1.06 9.69
N TYR A 89 0.53 -0.09 9.29
CA TYR A 89 1.94 -0.06 9.65
C TYR A 89 2.15 0.10 11.16
N ILE A 90 1.49 1.08 11.80
CA ILE A 90 1.59 1.32 13.25
C ILE A 90 1.13 0.08 14.03
N SER A 91 0.00 -0.52 13.63
CA SER A 91 -0.53 -1.73 14.28
C SER A 91 0.44 -2.91 14.12
N GLY A 92 1.03 -3.09 12.94
CA GLY A 92 1.99 -4.16 12.69
C GLY A 92 3.30 -3.98 13.48
N VAL A 93 3.86 -2.77 13.51
CA VAL A 93 5.08 -2.46 14.25
C VAL A 93 4.82 -2.57 15.74
N GLY A 94 3.69 -2.05 16.20
CA GLY A 94 3.24 -2.16 17.60
C GLY A 94 3.17 -3.61 18.04
N HIS A 95 2.43 -4.45 17.31
CA HIS A 95 2.29 -5.86 17.66
C HIS A 95 3.64 -6.60 17.71
N LEU A 96 4.51 -6.44 16.71
CA LEU A 96 5.81 -7.11 16.68
C LEU A 96 6.79 -6.58 17.73
N THR A 97 6.69 -5.30 18.09
CA THR A 97 7.55 -4.70 19.11
C THR A 97 7.10 -5.13 20.51
N ILE A 98 5.78 -5.08 20.77
CA ILE A 98 5.17 -5.52 22.02
C ILE A 98 5.40 -7.02 22.24
N ASP A 99 5.22 -7.86 21.22
CA ASP A 99 5.46 -9.30 21.33
C ASP A 99 6.93 -9.62 21.65
N LYS A 100 7.87 -8.83 21.12
CA LYS A 100 9.28 -8.95 21.51
C LYS A 100 9.57 -8.49 22.92
N VAL A 101 8.96 -7.38 23.34
CA VAL A 101 9.03 -6.93 24.74
C VAL A 101 8.52 -8.04 25.64
N TRP A 102 7.37 -8.61 25.32
CA TRP A 102 6.74 -9.72 26.03
C TRP A 102 7.64 -10.96 26.11
N THR A 103 8.19 -11.41 24.97
CA THR A 103 9.05 -12.59 24.94
C THR A 103 10.38 -12.37 25.67
N ASN A 104 10.98 -11.19 25.58
CA ASN A 104 12.19 -10.84 26.34
C ASN A 104 11.90 -10.80 27.85
N ALA A 105 10.79 -10.20 28.23
CA ALA A 105 10.36 -10.09 29.61
C ALA A 105 10.07 -11.47 30.24
N LYS A 106 9.40 -12.37 29.48
CA LYS A 106 9.16 -13.77 29.87
C LYS A 106 10.46 -14.60 29.93
N LYS A 107 11.42 -14.34 29.04
CA LYS A 107 12.72 -15.05 29.02
C LYS A 107 13.59 -14.70 30.23
N ASN A 108 13.48 -13.47 30.72
CA ASN A 108 14.20 -13.00 31.92
C ASN A 108 13.59 -13.49 33.26
N LYS A 109 12.85 -14.60 33.24
CA LYS A 109 12.24 -15.32 34.37
C LYS A 109 12.74 -14.88 35.76
N ILE A 110 11.87 -14.19 36.49
CA ILE A 110 11.75 -14.31 37.94
C ILE A 110 10.45 -15.08 38.17
N ASN A 111 10.46 -16.12 39.00
CA ASN A 111 9.36 -17.05 39.28
C ASN A 111 8.08 -16.30 39.74
N GLY A 112 7.27 -15.85 38.78
CA GLY A 112 6.13 -15.00 39.07
C GLY A 112 5.11 -14.92 37.93
N GLU A 113 3.88 -14.57 38.29
CA GLU A 113 2.79 -14.31 37.34
C GLU A 113 2.92 -12.90 36.76
N PHE A 114 2.78 -12.80 35.44
CA PHE A 114 2.86 -11.54 34.70
C PHE A 114 1.50 -10.83 34.76
N ARG A 115 1.46 -9.54 35.11
CA ARG A 115 0.20 -8.79 35.18
C ARG A 115 0.03 -7.77 34.07
N THR A 116 0.98 -6.85 33.92
CA THR A 116 0.85 -5.70 33.02
C THR A 116 2.22 -5.26 32.50
N TYR A 117 2.20 -4.61 31.33
CA TYR A 117 3.35 -3.93 30.76
C TYR A 117 2.91 -2.53 30.35
N GLU A 118 3.77 -1.56 30.62
CA GLU A 118 3.61 -0.18 30.17
C GLU A 118 4.88 0.23 29.44
N PRO A 119 4.79 0.83 28.24
CA PRO A 119 3.57 1.15 27.50
C PRO A 119 3.02 0.01 26.63
N ASN A 120 1.73 0.07 26.29
CA ASN A 120 1.04 -0.97 25.52
C ASN A 120 0.75 -0.61 24.06
N THR A 121 1.16 0.59 23.64
CA THR A 121 1.10 1.03 22.24
C THR A 121 2.47 1.46 21.74
N LEU A 122 2.64 1.46 20.41
CA LEU A 122 3.87 1.94 19.79
C LEU A 122 4.11 3.42 20.07
N GLU A 123 3.06 4.24 20.07
CA GLU A 123 3.15 5.69 20.24
C GLU A 123 3.64 6.05 21.64
N GLU A 124 3.10 5.40 22.67
CA GLU A 124 3.58 5.56 24.04
C GLU A 124 5.02 5.03 24.21
N LEU A 125 5.37 3.94 23.53
CA LEU A 125 6.75 3.41 23.54
C LEU A 125 7.74 4.38 22.88
N GLU A 126 7.35 5.01 21.78
CA GLU A 126 8.14 6.06 21.13
C GLU A 126 8.23 7.32 21.99
N GLY A 127 7.15 7.67 22.69
CA GLY A 127 7.11 8.80 23.63
C GLY A 127 7.95 8.58 24.89
N ASN A 128 8.13 7.33 25.34
CA ASN A 128 8.92 6.99 26.53
C ASN A 128 10.37 6.58 26.21
N ASP A 129 10.98 7.14 25.16
CA ASP A 129 12.36 6.81 24.74
C ASP A 129 12.62 5.31 24.55
N TRP A 130 11.60 4.54 24.17
CA TRP A 130 11.66 3.08 24.05
C TRP A 130 11.98 2.34 25.34
N LYS A 131 11.66 2.95 26.48
CA LYS A 131 11.64 2.31 27.79
C LYS A 131 10.32 1.58 27.96
N TYR A 132 10.42 0.34 28.41
CA TYR A 132 9.26 -0.42 28.84
C TYR A 132 9.48 -0.88 30.27
N GLU A 133 8.40 -0.88 31.03
CA GLU A 133 8.32 -1.39 32.38
C GLU A 133 7.40 -2.60 32.38
N ALA A 134 7.89 -3.69 32.95
CA ALA A 134 7.12 -4.90 33.14
C ALA A 134 6.94 -5.15 34.64
N THR A 135 5.69 -5.35 35.07
CA THR A 135 5.36 -5.64 36.46
C THR A 135 5.08 -7.14 36.63
N TYR A 136 5.82 -7.74 37.55
CA TYR A 136 5.75 -9.17 37.86
C TYR A 136 5.39 -9.38 39.31
N ARG A 137 4.53 -10.35 39.57
CA ARG A 137 4.21 -10.79 40.93
C ARG A 137 4.99 -12.05 41.26
N LYS A 138 5.94 -11.96 42.18
CA LYS A 138 6.70 -13.12 42.67
C LYS A 138 5.83 -14.07 43.48
N ALA A 139 6.30 -15.29 43.69
CA ALA A 139 5.62 -16.31 44.51
C ALA A 139 5.39 -15.88 45.98
N ASP A 140 6.19 -14.94 46.49
CA ASP A 140 6.02 -14.33 47.83
C ASP A 140 4.90 -13.26 47.86
N GLY A 141 4.25 -12.99 46.73
CA GLY A 141 3.21 -11.98 46.57
C GLY A 141 3.74 -10.57 46.30
N THR A 142 5.06 -10.34 46.34
CA THR A 142 5.67 -9.03 46.08
C THR A 142 5.65 -8.69 44.58
N GLU A 143 5.39 -7.42 44.28
CA GLU A 143 5.45 -6.90 42.92
C GLU A 143 6.83 -6.29 42.66
N THR A 144 7.41 -6.64 41.52
CA THR A 144 8.70 -6.07 41.06
C THR A 144 8.49 -5.47 39.68
N VAL A 145 8.98 -4.25 39.51
CA VAL A 145 8.98 -3.55 38.22
C VAL A 145 10.38 -3.67 37.62
N VAL A 146 10.46 -4.22 36.41
CA VAL A 146 11.71 -4.27 35.65
C VAL A 146 11.59 -3.35 34.45
N GLY A 147 12.31 -2.23 34.50
CA GLY A 147 12.47 -1.30 33.38
C GLY A 147 13.63 -1.70 32.49
N LYS A 148 13.43 -1.77 31.17
CA LYS A 148 14.52 -1.96 30.20
C LYS A 148 14.35 -1.06 28.99
N VAL A 149 15.47 -0.61 28.43
CA VAL A 149 15.53 0.15 27.19
C VAL A 149 15.70 -0.81 26.01
N LEU A 150 14.88 -0.65 24.97
CA LEU A 150 15.02 -1.39 23.72
C LEU A 150 16.25 -0.92 22.93
N GLU A 151 17.12 -1.86 22.56
CA GLU A 151 18.32 -1.52 21.80
C GLU A 151 17.97 -1.01 20.39
N LYS A 152 18.78 -0.10 19.86
CA LYS A 152 18.59 0.45 18.50
C LYS A 152 18.52 -0.63 17.42
N LYS A 153 19.32 -1.70 17.55
CA LYS A 153 19.31 -2.84 16.62
C LYS A 153 17.98 -3.58 16.62
N GLU A 154 17.40 -3.80 17.80
CA GLU A 154 16.10 -4.48 17.94
C GLU A 154 14.97 -3.66 17.35
N ARG A 155 14.98 -2.34 17.58
CA ARG A 155 14.03 -1.37 17.00
C ARG A 155 14.03 -1.42 15.47
N VAL A 156 15.21 -1.36 14.86
CA VAL A 156 15.34 -1.44 13.39
C VAL A 156 14.88 -2.81 12.89
N LYS A 157 15.25 -3.90 13.56
CA LYS A 157 14.82 -5.26 13.17
C LYS A 157 13.30 -5.41 13.22
N CYS A 158 12.61 -4.86 14.22
CA CYS A 158 11.14 -4.87 14.29
C CYS A 158 10.52 -4.11 13.13
N ARG A 159 11.02 -2.90 12.83
CA ARG A 159 10.51 -2.08 11.72
C ARG A 159 10.70 -2.79 10.37
N VAL A 160 11.90 -3.30 10.09
CA VAL A 160 12.17 -4.04 8.85
C VAL A 160 11.30 -5.28 8.72
N ASN A 161 11.20 -6.09 9.79
CA ASN A 161 10.36 -7.28 9.78
C ASN A 161 8.89 -6.94 9.58
N THR A 162 8.42 -5.84 10.16
CA THR A 162 7.06 -5.35 9.92
C THR A 162 6.87 -4.94 8.48
N ILE A 163 7.79 -4.18 7.90
CA ILE A 163 7.70 -3.76 6.49
C ILE A 163 7.60 -4.99 5.59
N ILE A 164 8.50 -5.98 5.77
CA ILE A 164 8.47 -7.22 5.01
C ILE A 164 7.14 -7.95 5.21
N ASN A 165 6.72 -8.15 6.46
CA ASN A 165 5.48 -8.86 6.75
C ASN A 165 4.25 -8.13 6.17
N LEU A 166 4.22 -6.80 6.27
CA LEU A 166 3.17 -5.96 5.73
C LEU A 166 3.15 -6.03 4.20
N THR A 167 4.32 -6.00 3.55
CA THR A 167 4.44 -6.08 2.08
C THR A 167 4.03 -7.44 1.54
N PHE A 168 4.40 -8.54 2.21
CA PHE A 168 4.19 -9.90 1.67
C PHE A 168 2.93 -10.61 2.21
N HIS A 169 2.51 -10.33 3.44
CA HIS A 169 1.40 -11.05 4.08
C HIS A 169 0.14 -10.20 4.25
N THR A 170 0.20 -8.88 4.02
CA THR A 170 -0.98 -8.01 4.14
C THR A 170 -1.45 -7.58 2.76
N SER A 171 -2.71 -7.88 2.43
CA SER A 171 -3.31 -7.46 1.16
C SER A 171 -3.35 -5.93 1.03
N ALA A 172 -3.38 -5.18 2.13
CA ALA A 172 -3.43 -3.72 2.13
C ALA A 172 -2.33 -3.09 1.26
N VAL A 173 -1.07 -3.54 1.38
CA VAL A 173 0.03 -2.96 0.59
C VAL A 173 -0.18 -3.22 -0.89
N THR A 174 -0.52 -4.45 -1.27
CA THR A 174 -0.84 -4.78 -2.65
C THR A 174 -2.08 -4.04 -3.14
N ASP A 175 -3.11 -3.91 -2.31
CA ASP A 175 -4.38 -3.29 -2.68
C ASP A 175 -4.23 -1.80 -2.98
N TYR A 176 -3.31 -1.11 -2.29
CA TYR A 176 -3.06 0.33 -2.46
C TYR A 176 -1.90 0.65 -3.41
N LEU A 177 -0.78 -0.08 -3.35
CA LEU A 177 0.42 0.22 -4.13
C LEU A 177 0.46 -0.46 -5.50
N LEU A 178 -0.11 -1.67 -5.63
CA LEU A 178 -0.09 -2.39 -6.91
C LEU A 178 -0.65 -1.58 -8.08
N PRO A 179 -1.76 -0.82 -7.94
CA PRO A 179 -2.31 -0.04 -9.05
C PRO A 179 -1.36 1.06 -9.52
N PHE A 180 -0.60 1.68 -8.60
CA PHE A 180 0.44 2.65 -8.96
C PHE A 180 1.60 1.98 -9.66
N LEU A 181 2.10 0.86 -9.14
CA LEU A 181 3.19 0.12 -9.76
C LEU A 181 2.81 -0.36 -11.16
N PHE A 182 1.56 -0.80 -11.34
CA PHE A 182 1.04 -1.24 -12.63
C PHE A 182 0.88 -0.09 -13.62
N ALA A 183 0.37 1.06 -13.16
CA ALA A 183 0.27 2.28 -13.97
C ALA A 183 1.66 2.80 -14.38
N ILE A 184 2.59 2.90 -13.43
CA ILE A 184 3.99 3.29 -13.71
C ILE A 184 4.63 2.28 -14.66
N GLY A 185 4.43 0.98 -14.44
CA GLY A 185 4.91 -0.07 -15.33
C GLY A 185 4.36 0.06 -16.75
N ALA A 186 3.06 0.33 -16.91
CA ALA A 186 2.43 0.59 -18.20
C ALA A 186 3.03 1.85 -18.86
N LEU A 187 3.21 2.93 -18.12
CA LEU A 187 3.83 4.16 -18.60
C LEU A 187 5.27 3.89 -19.06
N SER A 188 6.11 3.32 -18.20
CA SER A 188 7.49 2.97 -18.51
C SER A 188 7.56 2.04 -19.72
N TYR A 189 6.77 0.97 -19.75
CA TYR A 189 6.69 0.06 -20.88
C TYR A 189 6.33 0.79 -22.16
N CYS A 190 5.31 1.65 -22.15
CA CYS A 190 4.90 2.45 -23.30
C CYS A 190 5.97 3.42 -23.80
N PHE A 191 6.79 3.96 -22.90
CA PHE A 191 7.87 4.90 -23.23
C PHE A 191 9.18 4.20 -23.64
N THR A 192 9.50 3.04 -23.08
CA THR A 192 10.72 2.28 -23.43
C THR A 192 10.59 1.68 -24.83
N GLY A 193 11.61 1.84 -25.68
CA GLY A 193 11.60 1.37 -27.07
C GLY A 193 10.92 2.31 -28.06
N SER A 194 10.61 3.54 -27.65
CA SER A 194 9.82 4.46 -28.45
C SER A 194 10.41 5.87 -28.51
N THR A 195 11.47 6.02 -29.30
CA THR A 195 11.84 7.33 -29.85
C THR A 195 10.83 7.80 -30.92
N SER A 196 9.88 6.95 -31.33
CA SER A 196 8.89 7.21 -32.39
C SER A 196 7.44 7.40 -31.92
N SER A 197 6.93 6.72 -30.89
CA SER A 197 5.50 6.80 -30.49
C SER A 197 5.11 8.08 -29.74
N LEU A 198 5.99 8.67 -28.92
CA LEU A 198 5.77 10.02 -28.41
C LEU A 198 5.93 11.06 -29.50
N HIS A 199 6.85 10.83 -30.44
CA HIS A 199 7.01 11.71 -31.58
C HIS A 199 5.76 11.69 -32.48
N TRP A 200 5.06 10.56 -32.61
CA TRP A 200 3.78 10.42 -33.30
C TRP A 200 2.60 11.02 -32.52
N ALA A 201 2.49 10.75 -31.21
CA ALA A 201 1.43 11.33 -30.38
C ALA A 201 1.55 12.87 -30.25
N PHE A 202 2.77 13.41 -30.11
CA PHE A 202 2.98 14.86 -30.08
C PHE A 202 2.94 15.51 -31.48
N LYS A 203 3.46 14.88 -32.56
CA LYS A 203 3.29 15.45 -33.92
C LYS A 203 1.82 15.47 -34.37
N ALA A 204 1.04 14.43 -34.05
CA ALA A 204 -0.35 14.35 -34.46
C ALA A 204 -1.31 15.20 -33.60
N SER A 205 -0.83 15.78 -32.49
CA SER A 205 -1.61 16.70 -31.64
C SER A 205 -1.31 18.18 -31.91
N PHE A 206 -0.28 18.48 -32.72
CA PHE A 206 0.18 19.83 -33.04
C PHE A 206 0.12 20.18 -34.55
N PHE A 207 -0.50 19.32 -35.36
CA PHE A 207 -0.91 19.57 -36.74
C PHE A 207 -2.35 19.10 -36.91
#